data_AF-A0A6V8CDS4-F1
#
_entry.id   AF-A0A6V8CDS4-F1
#
_cell.length_a   1.000
_cell.length_b   1.000
_cell.length_c   1.000
_cell.angle_alpha   90.00
_cell.angle_beta   90.00
_cell.angle_gamma   90.00
#
_symmetry.space_group_name_H-M   'P 1'
#
loop_
_entity.id
_entity.type
_entity.pdbx_description
1 polymer ?
#
loop_
_entity_poly.entity_id
_entity_poly.type
_entity_poly.pdbx_seq_one_letter_code
_entity_poly.pdbx_strand_id
1 'polypeptide(L)' 'PAARGLPPSGFSEVMVHNVADLDAIDPAVEAARIGSAVGGRKRATIHARADELGIRVLNRRRDA' A
#
# COMPACT_ATOMS: atom_id res chain seq x y z
N PRO A 1 -8.99 -17.51 23.15
CA PRO A 1 -8.37 -17.99 21.90
C PRO A 1 -8.07 -16.83 20.93
N ALA A 2 -6.76 -16.58 20.75
CA ALA A 2 -6.13 -15.98 19.57
C ALA A 2 -6.68 -14.64 19.05
N ALA A 3 -6.41 -13.55 19.76
CA ALA A 3 -6.13 -12.26 19.12
C ALA A 3 -4.80 -12.40 18.36
N ARG A 4 -4.83 -13.12 17.22
CA ARG A 4 -3.65 -13.34 16.39
C ARG A 4 -3.38 -12.08 15.58
N GLY A 5 -2.46 -11.26 16.08
CA GLY A 5 -1.51 -10.51 15.25
C GLY A 5 -2.07 -9.46 14.29
N LEU A 6 -3.28 -8.94 14.50
CA LEU A 6 -3.71 -7.74 13.77
C LEU A 6 -2.89 -6.54 14.27
N PRO A 7 -2.19 -5.81 13.39
CA PRO A 7 -1.49 -4.59 13.78
C PRO A 7 -2.46 -3.61 14.44
N PRO A 8 -2.01 -2.77 15.39
CA PRO A 8 -2.87 -1.84 16.15
C PRO A 8 -3.64 -0.82 15.29
N SER A 9 -3.38 -0.76 13.98
CA SER A 9 -4.06 0.08 12.99
C SER A 9 -5.38 -0.51 12.47
N GLY A 10 -5.64 -1.82 12.63
CA GLY A 10 -6.83 -2.50 12.11
C GLY A 10 -6.80 -2.83 10.60
N PHE A 11 -5.67 -2.58 9.92
CA PHE A 11 -5.49 -2.88 8.50
C PHE A 11 -4.20 -3.70 8.29
N SER A 12 -4.25 -4.68 7.38
CA SER A 12 -3.06 -5.41 6.94
C SER A 12 -2.26 -4.56 5.96
N GLU A 13 -0.95 -4.44 6.19
CA GLU A 13 -0.07 -3.70 5.30
C GLU A 13 0.51 -4.65 4.25
N VAL A 14 0.23 -4.38 2.98
CA VAL A 14 0.77 -5.16 1.87
C VAL A 14 1.92 -4.39 1.23
N MET A 15 3.09 -5.01 1.21
CA MET A 15 4.27 -4.43 0.58
C MET A 15 4.10 -4.48 -0.95
N VAL A 16 4.19 -3.32 -1.60
CA VAL A 16 4.08 -3.21 -3.06
C VAL A 16 5.37 -2.69 -3.67
N HIS A 17 5.75 -3.31 -4.78
CA HIS A 17 6.92 -2.97 -5.58
C HIS A 17 6.56 -2.56 -7.00
N ASN A 18 5.35 -2.88 -7.46
CA ASN A 18 4.84 -2.57 -8.78
C ASN A 18 3.32 -2.36 -8.75
N VAL A 19 2.74 -2.03 -9.91
CA VAL A 19 1.28 -1.79 -10.03
C VAL A 19 0.45 -3.07 -10.00
N ALA A 20 0.98 -4.22 -10.43
CA ALA A 20 0.27 -5.49 -10.38
C ALA A 20 0.08 -5.97 -8.94
N ASP A 21 0.99 -5.61 -8.03
CA ASP A 21 0.83 -5.89 -6.60
C ASP A 21 -0.38 -5.16 -6.01
N LEU A 22 -0.83 -4.03 -6.61
CA LEU A 22 -2.02 -3.31 -6.18
C LEU A 22 -3.31 -4.06 -6.52
N ASP A 23 -3.33 -4.81 -7.63
CA ASP A 23 -4.53 -5.55 -8.05
C ASP A 23 -4.86 -6.71 -7.10
N ALA A 24 -3.89 -7.16 -6.29
CA ALA A 24 -4.06 -8.21 -5.29
C ALA A 24 -4.44 -7.68 -3.89
N ILE A 25 -4.58 -6.36 -3.72
CA ILE A 25 -4.88 -5.72 -2.43
C ILE A 25 -6.38 -5.47 -2.32
N ASP A 26 -6.97 -5.85 -1.19
CA ASP A 26 -8.33 -5.47 -0.83
C ASP A 26 -8.38 -4.08 -0.16
N PRO A 27 -8.87 -3.02 -0.84
CA PRO A 27 -8.88 -1.67 -0.29
C PRO A 27 -9.78 -1.51 0.95
N ALA A 28 -10.66 -2.46 1.27
CA ALA A 28 -11.53 -2.40 2.43
C ALA A 28 -10.82 -2.77 3.74
N VAL A 29 -9.80 -3.65 3.69
CA VAL A 29 -9.12 -4.20 4.88
C VAL A 29 -7.60 -4.12 4.81
N GLU A 30 -7.06 -3.84 3.63
CA GLU A 30 -5.62 -3.78 3.38
C GLU A 30 -5.19 -2.40 2.89
N ALA A 31 -3.95 -2.06 3.22
CA ALA A 31 -3.34 -0.80 2.81
C ALA A 31 -1.98 -1.07 2.15
N ALA A 32 -1.71 -0.37 1.06
CA ALA A 32 -0.48 -0.52 0.32
C ALA A 32 0.68 0.23 1.02
N ARG A 33 1.84 -0.43 1.13
CA ARG A 33 3.09 0.16 1.57
C ARG A 33 4.13 -0.01 0.46
N ILE A 34 4.59 1.08 -0.13
CA ILE A 34 5.57 1.02 -1.22
C ILE A 34 6.96 0.68 -0.66
N GLY A 35 7.61 -0.36 -1.18
CA GLY A 35 8.97 -0.72 -0.77
C GLY A 35 9.98 0.42 -0.97
N SER A 36 11.00 0.50 -0.10
CA SER A 36 12.05 1.51 -0.19
C SER A 36 12.91 1.41 -1.45
N ALA A 37 13.02 0.22 -2.03
CA ALA A 37 13.74 -0.03 -3.29
C ALA A 37 13.03 0.56 -4.54
N VAL A 38 11.78 1.01 -4.42
CA VAL A 38 11.03 1.59 -5.53
C VAL A 38 11.45 3.05 -5.72
N GLY A 39 12.12 3.35 -6.84
CA GLY A 39 12.52 4.71 -7.21
C GLY A 39 11.34 5.63 -7.55
N GLY A 40 11.53 6.94 -7.44
CA GLY A 40 10.48 7.97 -7.54
C GLY A 40 9.58 7.87 -8.78
N ARG A 41 10.16 7.57 -9.95
CA ARG A 41 9.39 7.38 -11.20
C ARG A 41 8.34 6.28 -11.08
N LYS A 42 8.71 5.13 -10.50
CA LYS A 42 7.81 3.99 -10.32
C LYS A 42 6.83 4.24 -9.16
N ARG A 43 7.24 4.97 -8.12
CA ARG A 43 6.34 5.41 -7.03
C ARG A 43 5.18 6.23 -7.58
N ALA A 44 5.45 7.18 -8.48
CA ALA A 44 4.39 8.00 -9.10
C ALA A 44 3.35 7.15 -9.84
N THR A 45 3.78 6.14 -10.59
CA THR A 45 2.88 5.20 -11.27
C THR A 45 2.06 4.37 -10.29
N ILE A 46 2.66 3.88 -9.21
CA ILE A 46 1.96 3.13 -8.16
C ILE A 46 0.94 4.02 -7.46
N HIS A 47 1.27 5.28 -7.18
CA HIS A 47 0.34 6.23 -6.57
C HIS A 47 -0.87 6.50 -7.47
N ALA A 48 -0.65 6.81 -8.75
CA ALA A 48 -1.73 7.05 -9.70
C ALA A 48 -2.66 5.83 -9.79
N ARG A 49 -2.10 4.63 -9.93
CA ARG A 49 -2.89 3.40 -10.01
C ARG A 49 -3.61 3.07 -8.69
N ALA A 50 -2.98 3.31 -7.55
CA ALA A 50 -3.60 3.11 -6.24
C ALA A 50 -4.77 4.07 -6.03
N ASP A 51 -4.66 5.33 -6.47
CA ASP A 51 -5.76 6.29 -6.39
C ASP A 51 -6.92 5.91 -7.33
N GLU A 52 -6.64 5.36 -8.53
CA GLU A 52 -7.66 4.77 -9.42
C GLU A 52 -8.43 3.60 -8.78
N LEU A 53 -7.70 2.73 -8.07
CA LEU A 53 -8.26 1.54 -7.41
C LEU A 53 -8.87 1.86 -6.03
N GLY A 54 -8.73 3.09 -5.52
CA GLY A 54 -9.17 3.46 -4.18
C GLY A 54 -8.33 2.84 -3.05
N ILE A 55 -7.11 2.40 -3.35
CA ILE A 55 -6.21 1.76 -2.39
C ILE A 55 -5.48 2.81 -1.56
N ARG A 56 -5.53 2.64 -0.24
CA ARG A 56 -4.87 3.55 0.70
C ARG A 56 -3.38 3.23 0.81
N VAL A 57 -2.54 4.15 0.33
CA VAL A 57 -1.09 4.04 0.46
C VAL A 57 -0.61 4.71 1.76
N LEU A 58 0.05 3.97 2.64
CA LEU A 58 0.43 4.44 3.99
C LEU A 58 1.71 5.29 4.01
N ASN A 59 2.68 4.96 3.15
CA ASN A 59 3.95 5.68 3.06
C ASN A 59 3.95 6.70 1.91
N ARG A 60 2.84 7.43 1.75
CA ARG A 60 2.81 8.70 1.02
C ARG A 60 3.73 9.65 1.80
N ARG A 61 5.05 9.55 1.61
CA ARG A 61 5.95 10.61 2.07
C ARG A 61 5.44 11.85 1.38
N ARG A 62 5.05 12.85 2.19
CA ARG A 62 4.93 14.22 1.73
C ARG A 62 6.30 14.53 1.14
N ASP A 63 6.42 14.48 -0.17
CA ASP A 63 7.50 15.14 -0.88
C ASP A 63 7.27 16.62 -0.58
N ALA A 64 7.89 17.10 0.50
CA ALA A 64 7.99 18.51 0.88
C ALA A 64 9.41 18.96 0.56
#